data_AF-A0A2B4S221-F1
#
_entry.id   AF-A0A2B4S221-F1
#
_cell.length_a   1.000
_cell.length_b   1.000
_cell.length_c   1.000
_cell.angle_alpha   90.00
_cell.angle_beta   90.00
_cell.angle_gamma   90.00
#
_symmetry.space_group_name_H-M   'P 1'
#
loop_
_entity.id
_entity.type
_entity.pdbx_description
1 polymer ?
#
loop_
_entity_poly.entity_id
_entity_poly.type
_entity_poly.pdbx_seq_one_letter_code
_entity_poly.pdbx_strand_id
1 'polypeptide(L)'
;MWTSTLQGLSGTSIRTRRLKILDRRMRMERRAQTRLQAHEDSCQYGAVECQACGETVERRHLKAHREHDCINRAVTCIYCGGEVRHTNMKDHLDVCLKFPIQCILNCGEEGIPRDKMDEHVTTCCPKAQYLCPFSVHGCESKGTKQIINEHINENIESHLEMMNYSSHECNEKSKQVEEKICRLVQEKTALEHQLQNQAAELAAQQTKLSMVENSMIEQKRTTEELHGHLKVLGHLKGMSFHLR
;
A
#
# COMPACT_ATOMS: atom_id res chain seq x y z
N MET A 1 43.98 6.76 -94.41
CA MET A 1 42.66 7.18 -94.95
C MET A 1 41.61 6.18 -94.46
N TRP A 2 40.61 6.70 -93.73
CA TRP A 2 39.34 6.06 -93.30
C TRP A 2 39.45 5.00 -92.18
N THR A 3 39.32 5.34 -90.89
CA THR A 3 38.10 5.59 -90.07
C THR A 3 37.26 4.35 -89.72
N SER A 4 36.91 4.29 -88.42
CA SER A 4 35.71 3.66 -87.84
C SER A 4 35.87 2.21 -87.36
N THR A 5 35.29 1.74 -86.25
CA THR A 5 34.56 2.32 -85.11
C THR A 5 34.35 1.16 -84.14
N LEU A 6 34.52 1.39 -82.83
CA LEU A 6 34.02 0.53 -81.75
C LEU A 6 32.50 0.39 -81.83
N GLN A 7 31.97 -0.83 -81.83
CA GLN A 7 30.58 -1.22 -81.44
C GLN A 7 30.50 -2.74 -81.60
N GLY A 8 30.03 -3.59 -80.69
CA GLY A 8 29.25 -3.45 -79.47
C GLY A 8 28.47 -4.76 -79.31
N LEU A 9 28.48 -5.33 -78.09
CA LEU A 9 27.37 -6.11 -77.52
C LEU A 9 27.02 -7.48 -78.14
N SER A 10 27.73 -8.55 -77.76
CA SER A 10 27.15 -9.91 -77.77
C SER A 10 27.30 -10.67 -76.44
N GLY A 11 28.15 -10.20 -75.52
CA GLY A 11 28.35 -10.84 -74.19
C GLY A 11 27.44 -10.32 -73.06
N THR A 12 26.98 -9.07 -73.13
CA THR A 12 26.12 -8.43 -72.10
C THR A 12 24.67 -8.93 -72.16
N SER A 13 24.16 -9.29 -73.33
CA SER A 13 22.80 -9.82 -73.51
C SER A 13 22.63 -11.21 -72.88
N ILE A 14 23.62 -12.09 -73.00
CA ILE A 14 23.57 -13.46 -72.43
C ILE A 14 23.73 -13.42 -70.90
N ARG A 15 24.65 -12.58 -70.39
CA ARG A 15 24.89 -12.43 -68.94
C ARG A 15 23.68 -11.81 -68.22
N THR A 16 23.02 -10.82 -68.83
CA THR A 16 21.77 -10.23 -68.31
C THR A 16 20.57 -11.16 -68.44
N ARG A 17 20.47 -11.96 -69.51
CA ARG A 17 19.44 -13.02 -69.64
C ARG A 17 19.60 -14.09 -68.55
N ARG A 18 20.82 -14.55 -68.28
CA ARG A 18 21.12 -15.53 -67.22
C ARG A 18 20.77 -15.01 -65.82
N LEU A 19 21.10 -13.75 -65.52
CA LEU A 19 20.71 -13.09 -64.26
C LEU A 19 19.19 -12.92 -64.12
N LYS A 20 18.48 -12.54 -65.19
CA LYS A 20 17.00 -12.44 -65.20
C LYS A 20 16.32 -13.80 -64.98
N ILE A 21 16.89 -14.89 -65.50
CA ILE A 21 16.40 -16.26 -65.27
C ILE A 21 16.60 -16.67 -63.80
N LEU A 22 17.77 -16.39 -63.22
CA LEU A 22 18.05 -16.66 -61.80
C LEU A 22 17.14 -15.85 -60.87
N ASP A 23 16.89 -14.56 -61.14
CA ASP A 23 15.95 -13.75 -60.35
C ASP A 23 14.50 -14.25 -60.47
N ARG A 24 14.05 -14.64 -61.67
CA ARG A 24 12.74 -15.28 -61.86
C ARG A 24 12.61 -16.58 -61.05
N ARG A 25 13.65 -17.42 -61.03
CA ARG A 25 13.70 -18.64 -60.22
C ARG A 25 13.63 -18.33 -58.72
N MET A 26 14.45 -17.41 -58.21
CA MET A 26 14.42 -17.00 -56.80
C MET A 26 13.06 -16.41 -56.38
N ARG A 27 12.39 -15.65 -57.26
CA ARG A 27 11.02 -15.15 -57.01
C ARG A 27 9.98 -16.27 -56.97
N MET A 28 10.11 -17.30 -57.82
CA MET A 28 9.24 -18.47 -57.80
C MET A 28 9.45 -19.30 -56.53
N GLU A 29 10.70 -19.53 -56.13
CA GLU A 29 11.05 -20.24 -54.88
C GLU A 29 10.53 -19.49 -53.65
N ARG A 30 10.70 -18.16 -53.57
CA ARG A 30 10.11 -17.34 -52.50
C ARG A 30 8.59 -17.44 -52.45
N ARG A 31 7.91 -17.39 -53.61
CA ARG A 31 6.44 -17.54 -53.68
C ARG A 31 5.98 -18.93 -53.25
N ALA A 32 6.72 -19.98 -53.62
CA ALA A 32 6.44 -21.35 -53.20
C ALA A 32 6.61 -21.49 -51.68
N GLN A 33 7.68 -20.93 -51.10
CA GLN A 33 7.92 -20.91 -49.66
C GLN A 33 6.79 -20.17 -48.92
N THR A 34 6.37 -18.99 -49.40
CA THR A 34 5.25 -18.27 -48.77
C THR A 34 3.93 -19.03 -48.85
N ARG A 35 3.70 -19.79 -49.92
CA ARG A 35 2.50 -20.63 -50.06
C ARG A 35 2.54 -21.84 -49.13
N LEU A 36 3.71 -22.45 -48.96
CA LEU A 36 3.91 -23.54 -48.02
C LEU A 36 3.71 -23.05 -46.58
N GLN A 37 4.33 -21.92 -46.22
CA GLN A 37 4.16 -21.32 -44.89
C GLN A 37 2.69 -21.00 -44.61
N ALA A 38 1.98 -20.36 -45.55
CA ALA A 38 0.56 -20.06 -45.39
C ALA A 38 -0.32 -21.32 -45.25
N HIS A 39 0.09 -22.42 -45.90
CA HIS A 39 -0.57 -23.71 -45.72
C HIS A 39 -0.27 -24.31 -44.35
N GLU A 40 0.98 -24.37 -43.91
CA GLU A 40 1.38 -24.84 -42.56
C GLU A 40 0.67 -24.05 -41.45
N ASP A 41 0.56 -22.73 -41.64
CA ASP A 41 -0.12 -21.80 -40.75
C ASP A 41 -1.65 -21.99 -40.72
N SER A 42 -2.23 -22.79 -41.61
CA SER A 42 -3.69 -23.06 -41.67
C SER A 42 -4.05 -24.56 -41.74
N CYS A 43 -3.07 -25.45 -41.79
CA CYS A 43 -3.26 -26.88 -41.97
C CYS A 43 -3.93 -27.48 -40.73
N GLN A 44 -5.08 -28.12 -40.92
CA GLN A 44 -5.85 -28.75 -39.84
C GLN A 44 -5.17 -30.00 -39.25
N TYR A 45 -4.28 -30.64 -40.03
CA TYR A 45 -3.48 -31.79 -39.64
C TYR A 45 -2.09 -31.40 -39.14
N GLY A 46 -1.75 -30.10 -39.18
CA GLY A 46 -0.49 -29.59 -38.66
C GLY A 46 -0.44 -29.72 -37.14
N ALA A 47 0.74 -30.05 -36.62
CA ALA A 47 1.03 -30.07 -35.19
C ALA A 47 1.12 -28.63 -34.66
N VAL A 48 0.39 -28.35 -33.58
CA VAL A 48 0.40 -27.07 -32.87
C VAL A 48 0.53 -27.32 -31.38
N GLU A 49 1.29 -26.47 -30.69
CA GLU A 49 1.47 -26.57 -29.24
C GLU A 49 0.31 -25.92 -28.48
N CYS A 50 -0.20 -26.61 -27.47
CA CYS A 50 -1.17 -26.05 -26.55
C CYS A 50 -0.47 -25.04 -25.63
N GLN A 51 -0.84 -23.77 -25.71
CA GLN A 51 -0.28 -22.71 -24.86
C GLN A 51 -0.46 -22.94 -23.35
N ALA A 52 -1.42 -23.79 -22.95
CA ALA A 52 -1.72 -24.04 -21.53
C ALA A 52 -0.85 -25.16 -20.94
N CYS A 53 -0.56 -26.24 -21.66
CA CYS A 53 0.18 -27.40 -21.15
C CYS A 53 1.47 -27.73 -21.92
N GLY A 54 1.73 -27.09 -23.05
CA GLY A 54 2.89 -27.34 -23.92
C GLY A 54 2.77 -28.60 -24.79
N GLU A 55 1.67 -29.35 -24.71
CA GLU A 55 1.48 -30.57 -25.48
C GLU A 55 1.24 -30.26 -26.97
N THR A 56 1.89 -31.02 -27.85
CA THR A 56 1.70 -30.90 -29.30
C THR A 56 0.50 -31.73 -29.75
N VAL A 57 -0.50 -31.07 -30.33
CA VAL A 57 -1.73 -31.70 -30.84
C VAL A 57 -2.02 -31.28 -32.27
N GLU A 58 -2.79 -32.06 -33.01
CA GLU A 58 -3.27 -31.63 -34.34
C GLU A 58 -4.20 -30.41 -34.20
N ARG A 59 -4.06 -29.43 -35.08
CA ARG A 59 -4.84 -28.17 -35.04
C ARG A 59 -6.36 -28.40 -34.95
N ARG A 60 -6.89 -29.40 -35.65
CA ARG A 60 -8.32 -29.77 -35.59
C ARG A 60 -8.79 -30.24 -34.20
N HIS A 61 -7.89 -30.83 -33.41
CA HIS A 61 -8.16 -31.38 -32.08
C HIS A 61 -7.82 -30.42 -30.96
N LEU A 62 -7.10 -29.33 -31.23
CA LEU A 62 -6.69 -28.35 -30.23
C LEU A 62 -7.86 -27.82 -29.39
N LYS A 63 -9.03 -27.61 -30.01
CA LYS A 63 -10.23 -27.17 -29.28
C LYS A 63 -10.73 -28.24 -28.30
N ALA A 64 -10.94 -29.47 -28.78
CA ALA A 64 -11.37 -30.60 -27.96
C ALA A 64 -10.37 -30.88 -26.82
N HIS A 65 -9.08 -30.85 -27.13
CA HIS A 65 -8.01 -30.95 -26.13
C HIS A 65 -8.16 -29.88 -25.05
N ARG A 66 -8.34 -28.60 -25.40
CA ARG A 66 -8.50 -27.53 -24.40
C ARG A 66 -9.73 -27.72 -23.51
N GLU A 67 -10.81 -28.27 -24.06
CA GLU A 67 -12.09 -28.45 -23.35
C GLU A 67 -12.11 -29.70 -22.47
N HIS A 68 -11.46 -30.80 -22.89
CA HIS A 68 -11.63 -32.11 -22.26
C HIS A 68 -10.32 -32.73 -21.75
N ASP A 69 -9.23 -32.63 -22.51
CA ASP A 69 -8.02 -33.43 -22.26
C ASP A 69 -6.90 -32.65 -21.56
N CYS A 70 -6.87 -31.33 -21.73
CA CYS A 70 -5.81 -30.47 -21.22
C CYS A 70 -5.79 -30.53 -19.70
N ILE A 71 -4.62 -30.84 -19.14
CA ILE A 71 -4.40 -30.88 -17.68
C ILE A 71 -4.61 -29.51 -17.03
N ASN A 72 -4.34 -28.44 -17.78
CA ASN A 72 -4.45 -27.04 -17.35
C ASN A 72 -5.77 -26.40 -17.81
N ARG A 73 -6.76 -27.19 -18.25
CA ARG A 73 -8.08 -26.67 -18.62
C ARG A 73 -8.74 -25.98 -17.43
N ALA A 74 -9.51 -24.94 -17.72
CA ALA A 74 -10.37 -24.30 -16.73
C ALA A 74 -11.60 -25.19 -16.46
N VAL A 75 -11.86 -25.47 -15.19
CA VAL A 75 -13.01 -26.23 -14.71
C VAL A 75 -13.72 -25.42 -13.65
N THR A 76 -15.04 -25.39 -13.70
CA THR A 76 -15.87 -24.73 -12.70
C THR A 76 -15.92 -25.56 -11.41
N CYS A 77 -15.60 -24.93 -10.29
CA CYS A 77 -15.77 -25.55 -8.97
C CYS A 77 -17.26 -25.72 -8.65
N ILE A 78 -17.68 -26.93 -8.30
CA ILE A 78 -19.09 -27.24 -7.99
C ILE A 78 -19.62 -26.53 -6.74
N TYR A 79 -18.73 -26.07 -5.85
CA TYR A 79 -19.10 -25.45 -4.58
C TYR A 79 -19.20 -23.93 -4.69
N CYS A 80 -18.19 -23.28 -5.27
CA CYS A 80 -18.14 -21.81 -5.36
C CYS A 80 -18.51 -21.26 -6.73
N GLY A 81 -18.62 -22.10 -7.76
CA GLY A 81 -18.87 -21.67 -9.15
C GLY A 81 -17.69 -20.96 -9.82
N GLY A 82 -16.54 -20.84 -9.15
CA GLY A 82 -15.35 -20.19 -9.71
C GLY A 82 -14.62 -21.08 -10.72
N GLU A 83 -13.99 -20.47 -11.73
CA GLU A 83 -13.14 -21.18 -12.69
C GLU A 83 -11.74 -21.43 -12.10
N VAL A 84 -11.31 -22.70 -12.10
CA VAL A 84 -10.05 -23.15 -11.53
C VAL A 84 -9.36 -24.08 -12.53
N ARG A 85 -8.03 -24.02 -12.62
CA ARG A 85 -7.27 -25.01 -13.41
C ARG A 85 -7.49 -26.39 -12.82
N HIS A 86 -7.75 -27.38 -13.67
CA HIS A 86 -7.99 -28.75 -13.23
C HIS A 86 -6.85 -29.30 -12.34
N THR A 87 -5.59 -29.04 -12.67
CA THR A 87 -4.43 -29.40 -11.83
C THR A 87 -4.48 -28.83 -10.41
N ASN A 88 -5.05 -27.63 -10.24
CA ASN A 88 -5.07 -26.90 -8.97
C ASN A 88 -6.40 -27.08 -8.23
N MET A 89 -7.32 -27.90 -8.74
CA MET A 89 -8.63 -28.08 -8.12
C MET A 89 -8.50 -28.61 -6.70
N LYS A 90 -7.57 -29.54 -6.44
CA LYS A 90 -7.32 -30.06 -5.09
C LYS A 90 -6.91 -28.94 -4.12
N ASP A 91 -5.90 -28.15 -4.48
CA ASP A 91 -5.43 -27.03 -3.66
C ASP A 91 -6.52 -25.96 -3.47
N HIS A 92 -7.36 -25.76 -4.50
CA HIS A 92 -8.51 -24.87 -4.39
C HIS A 92 -9.52 -25.35 -3.35
N LEU A 93 -9.86 -26.65 -3.28
CA LEU A 93 -10.82 -27.16 -2.31
C LEU A 93 -10.36 -26.94 -0.86
N ASP A 94 -9.05 -26.97 -0.61
CA ASP A 94 -8.47 -26.70 0.71
C ASP A 94 -8.70 -25.25 1.17
N VAL A 95 -8.86 -24.30 0.24
CA VAL A 95 -9.10 -22.88 0.53
C VAL A 95 -10.50 -22.39 0.09
N CYS A 96 -11.29 -23.23 -0.55
CA CYS A 96 -12.58 -22.85 -1.11
C CYS A 96 -13.56 -22.52 0.02
N LEU A 97 -14.11 -21.30 -0.04
CA LEU A 97 -15.02 -20.76 0.96
C LEU A 97 -16.37 -21.49 1.01
N LYS A 98 -16.83 -22.02 -0.12
CA LYS A 98 -18.09 -22.77 -0.21
C LYS A 98 -17.90 -24.27 0.01
N PHE A 99 -16.67 -24.72 0.21
CA PHE A 99 -16.38 -26.13 0.42
C PHE A 99 -16.96 -26.59 1.77
N PRO A 100 -17.73 -27.69 1.79
CA PRO A 100 -18.27 -28.24 3.03
C PRO A 100 -17.15 -28.85 3.87
N ILE A 101 -17.06 -28.43 5.13
CA ILE A 101 -16.13 -28.95 6.12
C ILE A 101 -16.90 -29.39 7.38
N GLN A 102 -16.26 -30.21 8.20
CA GLN A 102 -16.77 -30.53 9.54
C GLN A 102 -16.60 -29.34 10.49
N CYS A 103 -17.43 -29.28 11.52
CA CYS A 103 -17.30 -28.25 12.56
C CYS A 103 -15.90 -28.25 13.19
N ILE A 104 -15.28 -27.07 13.29
CA ILE A 104 -13.94 -26.89 13.90
C ILE A 104 -13.91 -27.24 15.39
N LEU A 105 -15.06 -27.18 16.07
CA LEU A 105 -15.21 -27.59 17.47
C LEU A 105 -15.58 -29.08 17.61
N ASN A 106 -15.62 -29.81 16.49
CA ASN A 106 -15.99 -31.22 16.41
C ASN A 106 -17.35 -31.50 17.07
N CYS A 107 -18.35 -30.66 16.79
CA CYS A 107 -19.69 -30.80 17.38
C CYS A 107 -20.50 -31.98 16.81
N GLY A 108 -20.01 -32.62 15.75
CA GLY A 108 -20.66 -33.73 15.06
C GLY A 108 -21.40 -33.30 13.79
N GLU A 109 -21.59 -32.00 13.55
CA GLU A 109 -22.12 -31.52 12.27
C GLU A 109 -21.05 -31.51 11.17
N GLU A 110 -21.46 -32.01 10.01
CA GLU A 110 -20.70 -32.08 8.77
C GLU A 110 -21.42 -31.27 7.68
N GLY A 111 -20.73 -30.97 6.58
CA GLY A 111 -21.36 -30.28 5.46
C GLY A 111 -21.46 -28.76 5.62
N ILE A 112 -20.80 -28.17 6.62
CA ILE A 112 -20.85 -26.73 6.89
C ILE A 112 -19.96 -26.02 5.87
N PRO A 113 -20.49 -25.11 5.03
CA PRO A 113 -19.64 -24.31 4.15
C PRO A 113 -18.60 -23.54 4.96
N ARG A 114 -17.35 -23.52 4.51
CA ARG A 114 -16.23 -22.88 5.22
C ARG A 114 -16.53 -21.42 5.59
N ASP A 115 -17.18 -20.65 4.72
CA ASP A 115 -17.58 -19.26 4.98
C ASP A 115 -18.75 -19.12 5.98
N LYS A 116 -19.49 -20.19 6.22
CA LYS A 116 -20.57 -20.26 7.21
C LYS A 116 -20.14 -20.85 8.56
N MET A 117 -18.87 -21.21 8.71
CA MET A 117 -18.36 -21.79 9.95
C MET A 117 -18.49 -20.85 11.14
N ASP A 118 -18.22 -19.56 10.95
CA ASP A 118 -18.35 -18.56 12.01
C ASP A 118 -19.81 -18.40 12.47
N GLU A 119 -20.74 -18.33 11.50
CA GLU A 119 -22.18 -18.31 11.78
C GLU A 119 -22.63 -19.57 12.54
N HIS A 120 -22.16 -20.75 12.13
CA HIS A 120 -22.44 -22.00 12.85
C HIS A 120 -21.92 -21.94 14.30
N VAL A 121 -20.63 -21.59 14.49
CA VAL A 121 -19.99 -21.54 15.81
C VAL A 121 -20.68 -20.52 16.73
N THR A 122 -21.19 -19.42 16.19
CA THR A 122 -21.82 -18.33 16.97
C THR A 122 -23.32 -18.48 17.18
N THR A 123 -24.03 -19.28 16.37
CA THR A 123 -25.50 -19.31 16.43
C THR A 123 -26.10 -20.67 16.79
N CYS A 124 -25.49 -21.79 16.40
CA CYS A 124 -26.11 -23.10 16.53
C CYS A 124 -25.19 -24.21 17.03
N CYS A 125 -23.87 -24.01 17.05
CA CYS A 125 -22.93 -25.04 17.49
C CYS A 125 -23.16 -25.44 18.96
N PRO A 126 -23.45 -26.71 19.25
CA PRO A 126 -23.73 -27.18 20.62
C PRO A 126 -22.47 -27.23 21.50
N LYS A 127 -21.27 -27.28 20.90
CA LYS A 127 -19.99 -27.26 21.62
C LYS A 127 -19.43 -25.84 21.79
N ALA A 128 -20.03 -24.84 21.15
CA ALA A 128 -19.61 -23.46 21.36
C ALA A 128 -19.98 -23.02 22.78
N GLN A 129 -19.00 -22.44 23.47
CA GLN A 129 -19.19 -21.82 24.77
C GLN A 129 -19.38 -20.32 24.57
N TYR A 130 -20.45 -19.80 25.15
CA TYR A 130 -20.83 -18.41 25.14
C TYR A 130 -20.67 -17.85 26.54
N LEU A 131 -20.16 -16.63 26.62
CA LEU A 131 -20.22 -15.83 27.83
C LEU A 131 -21.61 -15.20 27.94
N CYS A 132 -22.08 -14.99 29.15
CA CYS A 132 -23.28 -14.18 29.36
C CYS A 132 -23.07 -12.78 28.75
N PRO A 133 -24.07 -12.22 28.03
CA PRO A 133 -23.99 -10.85 27.50
C PRO A 133 -23.71 -9.78 28.56
N PHE A 134 -24.09 -10.05 29.81
CA PHE A 134 -23.84 -9.16 30.96
C PHE A 134 -22.47 -9.38 31.63
N SER A 135 -21.58 -10.17 31.03
CA SER A 135 -20.20 -10.36 31.52
C SER A 135 -19.40 -9.07 31.59
N VAL A 136 -19.68 -8.10 30.71
CA VAL A 136 -19.12 -6.74 30.76
C VAL A 136 -19.50 -5.97 32.03
N HIS A 137 -20.59 -6.38 32.69
CA HIS A 137 -21.06 -5.82 33.96
C HIS A 137 -20.74 -6.72 35.16
N GLY A 138 -19.98 -7.80 34.96
CA GLY A 138 -19.49 -8.68 36.04
C GLY A 138 -20.14 -10.07 36.13
N CYS A 139 -21.02 -10.46 35.21
CA CYS A 139 -21.59 -11.81 35.21
C CYS A 139 -20.56 -12.86 34.74
N GLU A 140 -20.27 -13.86 35.57
CA GLU A 140 -19.25 -14.90 35.28
C GLU A 140 -19.80 -16.13 34.54
N SER A 141 -21.11 -16.17 34.27
CA SER A 141 -21.77 -17.30 33.63
C SER A 141 -21.26 -17.54 32.21
N LYS A 142 -20.93 -18.80 31.93
CA LYS A 142 -20.52 -19.30 30.61
C LYS A 142 -21.11 -20.67 30.36
N GLY A 143 -21.48 -20.98 29.12
CA GLY A 143 -22.12 -22.25 28.79
C GLY A 143 -22.52 -22.36 27.33
N THR A 144 -23.28 -23.39 26.99
CA THR A 144 -23.88 -23.50 25.66
C THR A 144 -24.95 -22.41 25.47
N LYS A 145 -25.36 -22.16 24.23
CA LYS A 145 -26.40 -21.17 23.92
C LYS A 145 -27.69 -21.40 24.72
N GLN A 146 -28.09 -22.66 24.88
CA GLN A 146 -29.27 -23.03 25.67
C GLN A 146 -29.10 -22.65 27.14
N ILE A 147 -27.99 -23.06 27.76
CA ILE A 147 -27.69 -22.76 29.17
C ILE A 147 -27.65 -21.25 29.41
N ILE A 148 -27.03 -20.49 28.51
CA ILE A 148 -26.95 -19.03 28.62
C ILE A 148 -28.33 -18.37 28.46
N ASN A 149 -29.17 -18.84 27.53
CA ASN A 149 -30.51 -18.30 27.37
C ASN A 149 -31.40 -18.57 28.60
N GLU A 150 -31.33 -19.79 29.15
CA GLU A 150 -32.02 -20.15 30.39
C GLU A 150 -31.52 -19.27 31.55
N HIS A 151 -30.19 -19.16 31.73
CA HIS A 151 -29.59 -18.28 32.71
C HIS A 151 -30.03 -16.81 32.59
N ILE A 152 -30.08 -16.25 31.38
CA ILE A 152 -30.52 -14.87 31.14
C ILE A 152 -31.98 -14.70 31.58
N ASN A 153 -32.86 -15.64 31.20
CA ASN A 153 -34.27 -15.58 31.52
C ASN A 153 -34.53 -15.69 33.03
N GLU A 154 -33.78 -16.55 33.72
CA GLU A 154 -33.90 -16.75 35.18
C GLU A 154 -33.29 -15.60 35.99
N ASN A 155 -32.27 -14.92 35.46
CA ASN A 155 -31.49 -13.94 36.21
C ASN A 155 -31.62 -12.52 35.65
N ILE A 156 -32.66 -12.22 34.86
CA ILE A 156 -32.80 -10.92 34.19
C ILE A 156 -32.84 -9.75 35.16
N GLU A 157 -33.46 -9.91 36.33
CA GLU A 157 -33.53 -8.86 37.35
C GLU A 157 -32.13 -8.52 37.90
N SER A 158 -31.34 -9.54 38.26
CA SER A 158 -29.94 -9.37 38.66
C SER A 158 -29.09 -8.74 37.54
N HIS A 159 -29.33 -9.11 36.28
CA HIS A 159 -28.65 -8.50 35.13
C HIS A 159 -28.97 -7.01 34.98
N LEU A 160 -30.23 -6.61 35.19
CA LEU A 160 -30.64 -5.21 35.16
C LEU A 160 -30.03 -4.41 36.33
N GLU A 161 -29.95 -4.99 37.53
CA GLU A 161 -29.29 -4.37 38.67
C GLU A 161 -27.79 -4.15 38.41
N MET A 162 -27.09 -5.16 37.87
CA MET A 162 -25.68 -5.03 37.48
C MET A 162 -25.49 -3.96 36.41
N MET A 163 -26.35 -3.90 35.40
CA MET A 163 -26.30 -2.88 34.36
C MET A 163 -26.54 -1.47 34.93
N ASN A 164 -27.50 -1.32 35.84
CA ASN A 164 -27.78 -0.05 36.51
C ASN A 164 -26.60 0.41 37.38
N TYR A 165 -26.03 -0.50 38.17
CA TYR A 165 -24.85 -0.21 38.99
C TYR A 165 -23.66 0.20 38.14
N SER A 166 -23.35 -0.58 37.10
CA SER A 166 -22.25 -0.31 36.18
C SER A 166 -22.44 1.01 35.41
N SER A 167 -23.68 1.32 35.00
CA SER A 167 -24.03 2.59 34.36
C SER A 167 -23.82 3.79 35.31
N HIS A 168 -24.30 3.67 36.55
CA HIS A 168 -24.08 4.70 37.57
C HIS A 168 -22.59 4.90 37.87
N GLU A 169 -21.85 3.82 38.07
CA GLU A 169 -20.40 3.87 38.33
C GLU A 169 -19.63 4.51 37.15
N CYS A 170 -19.98 4.15 35.91
CA CYS A 170 -19.40 4.73 34.71
C CYS A 170 -19.69 6.24 34.61
N ASN A 171 -20.94 6.64 34.89
CA ASN A 171 -21.35 8.05 34.88
C ASN A 171 -20.61 8.87 35.96
N GLU A 172 -20.45 8.34 37.17
CA GLU A 172 -19.70 9.00 38.23
C GLU A 172 -18.20 9.12 37.88
N LYS A 173 -17.61 8.08 37.28
CA LYS A 173 -16.24 8.14 36.75
C LYS A 173 -16.13 9.17 35.62
N SER A 174 -17.11 9.27 34.73
CA SER A 174 -17.15 10.28 33.65
C SER A 174 -17.13 11.70 34.22
N LYS A 175 -18.00 11.99 35.19
CA LYS A 175 -18.03 13.30 35.87
C LYS A 175 -16.69 13.63 36.54
N GLN A 176 -16.08 12.67 37.22
CA GLN A 176 -14.76 12.87 37.85
C GLN A 176 -13.66 13.17 36.81
N VAL A 177 -13.72 12.53 35.64
CA VAL A 177 -12.79 12.80 34.54
C VAL A 177 -13.05 14.19 33.95
N GLU A 178 -14.30 14.56 33.71
CA GLU A 178 -14.69 15.89 33.23
C GLU A 178 -14.24 17.00 34.19
N GLU A 179 -14.43 16.83 35.50
CA GLU A 179 -13.94 17.78 36.50
C GLU A 179 -12.41 17.91 36.50
N LYS A 180 -11.69 16.79 36.37
CA LYS A 180 -10.22 16.79 36.25
C LYS A 180 -9.78 17.52 34.98
N ILE A 181 -10.46 17.31 33.86
CA ILE A 181 -10.20 18.01 32.60
C ILE A 181 -10.41 19.51 32.79
N CYS A 182 -11.53 19.94 33.40
CA CYS A 182 -11.80 21.34 33.67
C CYS A 182 -10.69 21.99 34.53
N ARG A 183 -10.23 21.32 35.59
CA ARG A 183 -9.12 21.81 36.43
C ARG A 183 -7.82 21.94 35.64
N LEU A 184 -7.44 20.89 34.89
CA LEU A 184 -6.20 20.91 34.09
C LEU A 184 -6.24 21.97 33.00
N VAL A 185 -7.40 22.22 32.39
CA VAL A 185 -7.58 23.29 31.40
C VAL A 185 -7.41 24.66 32.04
N GLN A 186 -7.97 24.89 33.23
CA GLN A 186 -7.80 26.15 33.97
C GLN A 186 -6.34 26.39 34.40
N GLU A 187 -5.66 25.36 34.88
CA GLU A 187 -4.24 25.45 35.23
C GLU A 187 -3.38 25.73 34.00
N LYS A 188 -3.65 25.03 32.88
CA LYS A 188 -2.95 25.25 31.61
C LYS A 188 -3.11 26.70 31.14
N THR A 189 -4.32 27.25 31.11
CA THR A 189 -4.54 28.62 30.65
C THR A 189 -3.89 29.65 31.56
N ALA A 190 -3.86 29.41 32.88
CA ALA A 190 -3.16 30.27 33.83
C ALA A 190 -1.64 30.27 33.60
N LEU A 191 -1.04 29.08 33.37
CA LEU A 191 0.38 28.96 33.05
C LEU A 191 0.72 29.58 31.69
N GLU A 192 -0.12 29.42 30.69
CA GLU A 192 0.04 30.07 29.38
C GLU A 192 0.05 31.59 29.52
N HIS A 193 -0.86 32.16 30.32
CA HIS A 193 -0.88 33.61 30.59
C HIS A 193 0.38 34.07 31.36
N GLN A 194 0.86 33.30 32.34
CA GLN A 194 2.10 33.60 33.04
C GLN A 194 3.32 33.60 32.09
N LEU A 195 3.41 32.62 31.19
CA LEU A 195 4.47 32.55 30.18
C LEU A 195 4.42 33.74 29.22
N GLN A 196 3.22 34.16 28.80
CA GLN A 196 3.06 35.36 27.97
C GLN A 196 3.54 36.63 28.68
N ASN A 197 3.21 36.79 29.96
CA ASN A 197 3.68 37.93 30.76
C ASN A 197 5.20 37.93 30.92
N GLN A 198 5.80 36.78 31.24
CA GLN A 198 7.25 36.65 31.33
C GLN A 198 7.95 36.95 30.00
N ALA A 199 7.37 36.52 28.87
CA ALA A 199 7.89 36.84 27.55
C ALA A 199 7.85 38.35 27.25
N ALA A 200 6.76 39.04 27.65
CA ALA A 200 6.64 40.49 27.50
C ALA A 200 7.66 41.24 28.38
N GLU A 201 7.87 40.80 29.62
CA GLU A 201 8.88 41.36 30.53
C GLU A 201 10.30 41.18 29.98
N LEU A 202 10.64 39.99 29.48
CA LEU A 202 11.93 39.72 28.85
C LEU A 202 12.15 40.59 27.60
N ALA A 203 11.12 40.76 26.76
CA ALA A 203 11.21 41.65 25.60
C ALA A 203 11.45 43.12 25.99
N ALA A 204 10.78 43.59 27.07
CA ALA A 204 10.99 44.92 27.61
C ALA A 204 12.42 45.09 28.16
N GLN A 205 12.96 44.08 28.86
CA GLN A 205 14.34 44.07 29.34
C GLN A 205 15.35 44.08 28.17
N GLN A 206 15.11 43.27 27.12
CA GLN A 206 15.96 43.25 25.92
C GLN A 206 16.01 44.62 25.24
N THR A 207 14.88 45.33 25.20
CA THR A 207 14.80 46.69 24.65
C THR A 207 15.58 47.69 25.50
N LYS A 208 15.53 47.57 26.84
CA LYS A 208 16.34 48.41 27.74
C LYS A 208 17.83 48.13 27.57
N LEU A 209 18.22 46.86 27.44
CA LEU A 209 19.62 46.47 27.21
C LEU A 209 20.14 47.08 25.90
N SER A 210 19.39 47.01 24.81
CA SER A 210 19.81 47.63 23.54
C SER A 210 19.92 49.16 23.62
N MET A 211 19.05 49.83 24.37
CA MET A 211 19.17 51.27 24.65
C MET A 211 20.45 51.60 25.42
N VAL A 212 20.77 50.80 26.45
CA VAL A 212 22.00 50.97 27.25
C VAL A 212 23.24 50.71 26.40
N GLU A 213 23.26 49.64 25.61
CA GLU A 213 24.36 49.31 24.70
C GLU A 213 24.63 50.46 23.72
N ASN A 214 23.60 51.02 23.09
CA ASN A 214 23.72 52.17 22.19
C ASN A 214 24.26 53.41 22.91
N SER A 215 23.78 53.68 24.13
CA SER A 215 24.28 54.80 24.95
C SER A 215 25.76 54.61 25.32
N MET A 216 26.16 53.37 25.67
CA MET A 216 27.57 53.04 25.95
C MET A 216 28.47 53.19 24.72
N ILE A 217 27.99 52.79 23.53
CA ILE A 217 28.72 53.00 22.27
C ILE A 217 28.97 54.49 22.02
N GLU A 218 27.95 55.34 22.23
CA GLU A 218 28.09 56.79 22.04
C GLU A 218 29.02 57.42 23.10
N GLN A 219 28.93 57.00 24.36
CA GLN A 219 29.87 57.41 25.39
C GLN A 219 31.31 56.97 25.08
N LYS A 220 31.50 55.77 24.52
CA LYS A 220 32.82 55.31 24.08
C LYS A 220 33.37 56.18 22.94
N ARG A 221 32.53 56.53 21.96
CA ARG A 221 32.93 57.42 20.86
C ARG A 221 33.36 58.80 21.35
N THR A 222 32.57 59.41 22.24
CA THR A 222 32.92 60.72 22.82
C THR A 222 34.18 60.68 23.68
N THR A 223 34.39 59.60 24.44
CA THR A 223 35.63 59.44 25.23
C THR A 223 36.87 59.23 24.33
N GLU A 224 36.75 58.49 23.23
CA GLU A 224 37.81 58.33 22.24
C GLU A 224 38.15 59.66 21.52
N GLU A 225 37.14 60.44 21.13
CA GLU A 225 37.31 61.78 20.54
C GLU A 225 38.04 62.73 21.52
N LEU A 226 37.61 62.79 22.78
CA LEU A 226 38.25 63.59 23.83
C LEU A 226 39.70 63.16 24.06
N HIS A 227 39.97 61.84 24.07
CA HIS A 227 41.33 61.31 24.20
C HIS A 227 42.22 61.74 23.02
N GLY A 228 41.68 61.73 21.79
CA GLY A 228 42.35 62.24 20.60
C GLY A 228 42.74 63.72 20.73
N HIS A 229 41.80 64.57 21.17
CA HIS A 229 42.06 66.00 21.40
C HIS A 229 43.17 66.23 22.43
N LEU A 230 43.17 65.47 23.54
CA LEU A 230 44.21 65.55 24.56
C LEU A 230 45.60 65.18 24.02
N LYS A 231 45.70 64.17 23.14
CA LYS A 231 46.98 63.80 22.48
C LYS A 231 47.53 64.92 21.59
N VAL A 232 46.68 65.58 20.80
CA VAL A 232 47.08 66.70 19.92
C VAL A 232 47.57 67.89 20.74
N LEU A 233 46.86 68.24 21.82
CA LEU A 233 47.30 69.31 22.74
C LEU A 233 48.66 68.99 23.39
N GLY A 234 48.92 67.72 23.71
CA GLY A 234 50.23 67.26 24.16
C GLY A 234 51.34 67.45 23.11
N HIS A 235 51.06 67.13 21.84
CA HIS A 235 52.03 67.30 20.74
C HIS A 235 52.34 68.78 20.46
N LEU A 236 51.33 69.66 20.50
CA LEU A 236 51.52 71.10 20.31
C LEU A 236 52.41 71.71 21.41
N LYS A 237 52.23 71.28 22.66
CA LYS A 237 53.12 71.69 23.77
C LYS A 237 54.55 71.18 23.60
N GLY A 238 54.74 70.01 22.98
CA GLY A 238 56.06 69.47 22.62
C GLY A 238 56.76 70.26 21.51
N MET A 239 56.02 70.71 20.49
CA MET A 239 56.58 71.52 19.39
C MET A 239 56.97 72.95 19.83
N SER A 240 56.24 73.54 20.79
CA SER A 240 56.64 74.83 21.38
C SER A 240 57.96 74.77 22.16
N PHE A 241 58.45 73.57 22.51
CA PHE A 241 59.75 73.37 23.18
C PHE A 241 60.95 73.27 22.22
N HIS A 242 60.75 73.22 20.90
CA HIS A 242 61.84 73.14 19.91
C HIS A 242 62.04 74.41 19.06
N LEU A 243 61.32 75.50 19.38
CA LEU A 243 61.47 76.82 18.73
C LEU A 243 62.11 77.87 19.66
N ARG A 244 62.87 77.45 20.66
CA ARG A 244 63.77 78.31 21.45
C ARG A 244 65.20 77.82 21.36
#